data_AF-A0A932WSJ1-F1
#
_entry.id   AF-A0A932WSJ1-F1
#
_cell.length_a   1.000
_cell.length_b   1.000
_cell.length_c   1.000
_cell.angle_alpha   90.00
_cell.angle_beta   90.00
_cell.angle_gamma   90.00
#
_symmetry.space_group_name_H-M   'P 1'
#
loop_
_entity.id
_entity.type
_entity.pdbx_description
1 polymer ?
#
loop_
_entity_poly.entity_id
_entity_poly.type
_entity_poly.pdbx_seq_one_letter_code
_entity_poly.pdbx_strand_id
1 'polypeptide(L)' 'MIYTTNPIESLNSNIKRKTKSKGSFPTIDSAFKMLYLSTQEVQAKWERTSMRNWSEIYPQLCIFFSEIMGKYAK' A
#
# COMPACT_ATOMS: atom_id res chain seq x y z
N MET A 1 -9.05 8.05 -8.03
CA MET A 1 -8.25 7.15 -7.16
C MET A 1 -8.15 5.74 -7.72
N ILE A 2 -9.26 5.13 -8.15
CA ILE A 2 -9.25 3.77 -8.71
C ILE A 2 -8.54 3.70 -10.08
N TYR A 3 -8.66 4.75 -10.89
CA TYR A 3 -8.05 4.82 -12.23
C TYR A 3 -6.55 5.16 -12.24
N THR A 4 -5.92 5.38 -11.07
CA THR A 4 -4.50 5.74 -11.00
C THR A 4 -3.69 4.51 -10.60
N THR A 5 -2.78 4.06 -11.47
CA THR A 5 -1.82 2.98 -11.20
C THR A 5 -0.67 3.43 -10.28
N ASN A 6 -0.56 4.75 -10.04
CA ASN A 6 0.49 5.39 -9.22
C ASN A 6 0.83 4.68 -7.90
N PRO A 7 -0.13 4.23 -7.05
CA PRO A 7 0.21 3.57 -5.79
C PRO A 7 0.96 2.24 -6.00
N ILE A 8 0.52 1.43 -6.97
CA ILE A 8 1.11 0.13 -7.31
C ILE A 8 2.46 0.33 -8.00
N GLU A 9 2.55 1.27 -8.95
CA GLU A 9 3.79 1.61 -9.63
C GLU A 9 4.84 2.19 -8.68
N SER A 10 4.42 3.02 -7.72
CA SER A 10 5.25 3.55 -6.64
C SER A 10 5.87 2.42 -5.81
N LEU A 11 5.05 1.46 -5.37
CA LEU A 11 5.52 0.31 -4.59
C LEU A 11 6.52 -0.53 -5.39
N ASN A 12 6.16 -0.89 -6.62
CA ASN A 12 7.01 -1.67 -7.51
C ASN A 12 8.34 -0.95 -7.80
N SER A 13 8.32 0.37 -8.00
CA SER A 13 9.53 1.16 -8.21
C SER A 13 10.42 1.21 -6.97
N ASN A 14 9.82 1.29 -5.77
CA ASN A 14 10.57 1.23 -4.51
C ASN A 14 11.28 -0.13 -4.36
N ILE A 15 10.55 -1.23 -4.55
CA ILE A 15 11.09 -2.59 -4.48
C ILE A 15 12.23 -2.78 -5.50
N LYS A 16 12.02 -2.39 -6.77
CA LYS A 16 13.05 -2.47 -7.81
C LYS A 16 14.31 -1.68 -7.44
N ARG A 17 14.16 -0.50 -6.85
CA ARG A 17 15.31 0.32 -6.41
C ARG A 17 16.09 -0.39 -5.29
N LYS A 18 15.40 -1.01 -4.34
CA LYS A 18 16.02 -1.72 -3.20
C LYS A 18 16.68 -3.04 -3.62
N THR A 19 16.14 -3.72 -4.62
CA THR A 19 16.74 -4.95 -5.18
C THR A 19 17.90 -4.66 -6.12
N LYS A 20 17.88 -3.56 -6.90
CA LYS A 20 18.92 -3.24 -7.90
C LYS A 20 20.33 -3.15 -7.31
N SER A 21 20.48 -2.74 -6.05
CA SER A 21 21.80 -2.66 -5.40
C SER A 21 22.29 -4.00 -4.84
N LYS A 22 21.44 -5.03 -4.78
CA LYS A 22 21.74 -6.35 -4.25
C LYS A 22 21.91 -7.31 -5.44
N GLY A 23 23.15 -7.55 -5.87
CA GLY A 23 23.44 -8.33 -7.09
C GLY A 23 22.77 -9.72 -7.12
N SER A 24 22.97 -10.52 -6.07
CA SER A 24 22.28 -11.80 -5.88
C SER A 24 21.95 -12.02 -4.40
N PHE A 25 20.85 -12.71 -4.13
CA PHE A 25 20.44 -13.08 -2.78
C PHE A 25 21.01 -14.46 -2.43
N PRO A 26 21.71 -14.62 -1.28
CA PRO A 26 22.30 -15.90 -0.88
C PRO A 26 21.28 -17.02 -0.63
N THR A 27 20.08 -16.65 -0.16
CA THR A 27 18.96 -17.57 0.11
C THR A 27 17.62 -16.93 -0.25
N ILE A 28 16.59 -17.77 -0.47
CA ILE A 28 15.22 -17.31 -0.70
C ILE A 28 14.71 -16.48 0.50
N ASP A 29 15.01 -16.90 1.73
CA ASP A 29 14.63 -16.18 2.94
C ASP A 29 15.24 -14.77 3.01
N SER A 30 16.48 -14.61 2.55
CA SER A 30 17.13 -13.30 2.50
C SER A 30 16.44 -12.34 1.52
N ALA A 31 15.91 -12.87 0.41
CA ALA A 31 15.11 -12.10 -0.55
C ALA A 31 13.75 -11.71 0.05
N PHE A 32 13.05 -12.64 0.71
CA PHE A 32 11.78 -12.36 1.39
C PHE A 32 11.94 -11.36 2.52
N LYS A 33 13.00 -11.49 3.33
CA LYS A 33 13.27 -10.54 4.42
C LYS A 33 13.51 -9.13 3.89
N MET A 34 14.22 -8.98 2.77
CA MET A 34 14.39 -7.68 2.13
C MET A 34 13.04 -7.09 1.68
N LEU A 35 12.20 -7.90 1.03
CA LEU A 35 10.88 -7.46 0.56
C LEU A 35 9.98 -7.04 1.72
N TYR A 36 10.00 -7.81 2.81
CA TYR A 36 9.27 -7.50 4.04
C TYR A 36 9.70 -6.14 4.61
N LEU A 37 11.00 -5.93 4.81
CA LEU A 37 11.52 -4.66 5.33
C LEU A 37 11.20 -3.48 4.40
N SER A 38 11.32 -3.67 3.09
CA SER A 38 10.95 -2.64 2.10
C SER A 38 9.46 -2.29 2.18
N THR A 39 8.60 -3.28 2.40
CA THR A 39 7.15 -3.07 2.55
C THR A 39 6.85 -2.33 3.85
N GLN A 40 7.52 -2.67 4.96
CA GLN A 40 7.35 -1.96 6.23
C GLN A 40 7.74 -0.48 6.13
N GLU A 41 8.84 -0.15 5.44
CA GLU A 41 9.22 1.26 5.20
C GLU A 41 8.13 2.04 4.44
N VAL A 42 7.54 1.41 3.41
CA VAL A 42 6.46 2.02 2.62
C VAL A 42 5.17 2.16 3.45
N GLN A 43 4.84 1.15 4.25
CA GLN A 43 3.69 1.19 5.16
C GLN A 43 3.80 2.35 6.16
N ALA A 44 4.97 2.52 6.78
CA ALA A 44 5.20 3.64 7.71
C ALA A 44 5.07 5.02 7.02
N LYS A 45 5.27 5.10 5.70
CA LYS A 45 4.99 6.32 4.92
C LYS A 45 3.50 6.49 4.67
N TRP A 46 2.77 5.41 4.37
CA TRP A 46 1.32 5.44 4.17
C TRP A 46 0.57 5.81 5.45
N GLU A 47 1.02 5.34 6.61
CA GLU A 47 0.45 5.74 7.91
C GLU A 47 0.54 7.26 8.16
N ARG A 48 1.63 7.89 7.69
CA ARG A 48 1.82 9.35 7.79
C ARG A 48 1.11 10.13 6.68
N THR A 49 0.58 9.46 5.67
CA THR A 49 -0.03 10.10 4.50
C THR A 49 -1.54 9.91 4.54
N SER A 50 -2.29 11.00 4.73
CA SER A 50 -3.75 10.95 4.61
C SER A 50 -4.17 10.82 3.14
N MET A 51 -5.18 9.97 2.89
CA MET A 51 -5.81 9.88 1.58
C MET A 51 -6.51 11.20 1.23
N ARG A 52 -6.16 11.77 0.08
CA ARG A 52 -6.82 12.98 -0.40
C ARG A 52 -8.32 12.73 -0.60
N ASN A 53 -9.12 13.68 -0.15
CA ASN A 53 -10.58 13.70 -0.28
C ASN A 53 -11.30 12.54 0.43
N TRP A 54 -10.65 11.89 1.41
CA TRP A 54 -11.26 10.79 2.15
C TRP A 54 -12.56 11.19 2.86
N SER A 55 -12.64 12.43 3.34
CA SER A 55 -13.85 13.01 3.96
C SER A 55 -15.07 13.05 3.04
N GLU A 56 -14.87 13.13 1.73
CA GLU A 56 -15.95 13.13 0.72
C GLU A 56 -16.25 11.71 0.22
N ILE A 57 -15.21 10.90 0.04
CA ILE A 57 -15.32 9.53 -0.48
C ILE A 57 -16.01 8.61 0.55
N TYR A 58 -15.67 8.73 1.83
CA TYR A 58 -16.19 7.84 2.86
C TYR A 58 -17.72 7.89 3.01
N PRO A 59 -18.38 9.06 3.10
CA PRO A 59 -19.85 9.13 3.11
C PRO A 59 -20.50 8.51 1.86
N GLN A 60 -19.90 8.72 0.68
CA GLN A 60 -20.40 8.11 -0.56
C GLN A 60 -20.33 6.59 -0.49
N LEU A 61 -19.22 6.03 -0.01
CA LEU A 61 -19.08 4.58 0.20
C LEU A 61 -20.11 4.04 1.20
N CYS A 62 -20.38 4.76 2.28
CA CYS A 62 -21.40 4.39 3.26
C CYS A 62 -22.82 4.36 2.67
N ILE A 63 -23.12 5.26 1.71
CA ILE A 63 -24.42 5.29 1.04
C ILE A 63 -24.53 4.15 0.02
N PHE A 64 -23.54 3.99 -0.87
CA PHE A 64 -23.58 3.01 -1.95
C PHE A 64 -23.41 1.56 -1.48
N PHE A 65 -22.66 1.34 -0.39
CA PHE A 65 -22.36 0.02 0.14
C PHE A 65 -22.86 -0.14 1.58
N SER A 66 -24.02 0.44 1.89
CA SER A 66 -24.61 0.49 3.23
C SER A 66 -24.72 -0.88 3.91
N GLU A 67 -25.09 -1.93 3.18
CA GLU A 67 -25.19 -3.31 3.70
C GLU A 67 -23.85 -3.90 4.14
N ILE A 68 -22.76 -3.52 3.46
CA ILE A 68 -21.40 -3.98 3.76
C ILE A 68 -20.82 -3.14 4.89
N MET A 69 -20.97 -1.81 4.78
CA MET A 69 -20.42 -0.85 5.72
C MET A 69 -21.14 -0.89 7.07
N GLY A 70 -22.42 -1.26 7.11
CA GLY A 70 -23.19 -1.45 8.34
C GLY A 70 -22.61 -2.52 9.28
N LYS A 71 -21.81 -3.47 8.78
CA LYS A 71 -21.09 -4.46 9.61
C LYS A 71 -19.91 -3.85 10.39
N TYR A 72 -19.40 -2.72 9.92
CA TYR A 72 -18.23 -2.05 10.48
C TYR A 72 -18.59 -0.70 11.13
N ALA A 73 -19.82 -0.21 10.91
CA ALA A 73 -20.41 0.87 11.66
C ALA A 73 -20.75 0.37 13.07
N LYS A 74 -19.96 0.79 14.06
CA LYS A 74 -20.31 0.68 15.48
C LYS A 74 -21.28 1.79 15.86
#